data_AF-A0A933UGW0-F1
#
_entry.id   AF-A0A933UGW0-F1
#
_cell.length_a   1.000
_cell.length_b   1.000
_cell.length_c   1.000
_cell.angle_alpha   90.00
_cell.angle_beta   90.00
_cell.angle_gamma   90.00
#
_symmetry.space_group_name_H-M   'P 1'
#
loop_
_entity.id
_entity.type
_entity.pdbx_description
1 polymer ?
#
loop_
_entity_poly.entity_id
_entity_poly.type
_entity_poly.pdbx_seq_one_letter_code
_entity_poly.pdbx_strand_id
1 'polypeptide(L)'
;MKSAYELAMERLNKQSPAVKLSAEQKKALAELDSKYAAKIAEREISLQGDITKAEAAGDAETMEKLQQQLTNERRKLQAELEERKERVRQGQG
;
A
#
# COMPACT_ATOMS: atom_id res chain seq x y z
N MET A 1 29.40 30.99 1.46
CA MET A 1 28.51 31.04 0.28
C MET A 1 27.65 29.80 0.30
N LYS A 2 26.32 29.90 0.22
CA LYS A 2 25.45 28.72 0.05
C LYS A 2 25.59 28.22 -1.38
N SER A 3 25.53 26.90 -1.57
CA SER A 3 25.58 26.29 -2.90
C SER A 3 24.31 26.59 -3.71
N ALA A 4 24.41 26.57 -5.04
CA ALA A 4 23.25 26.75 -5.92
C ALA A 4 22.14 25.71 -5.67
N TYR A 5 22.52 24.51 -5.24
CA TYR A 5 21.60 23.44 -4.86
C TYR A 5 20.80 23.77 -3.59
N GLU A 6 21.47 24.28 -2.55
CA GLU A 6 20.79 24.70 -1.31
C GLU A 6 19.82 25.85 -1.54
N LEU A 7 20.19 26.79 -2.42
CA LEU A 7 19.32 27.91 -2.80
C LEU A 7 18.09 27.43 -3.60
N ALA A 8 18.27 26.44 -4.48
CA ALA A 8 17.18 25.81 -5.21
C ALA A 8 16.23 25.05 -4.27
N MET A 9 16.76 24.34 -3.27
CA MET A 9 15.97 23.64 -2.26
C MET A 9 15.25 24.58 -1.29
N GLU A 10 15.85 25.72 -0.91
CA GLU A 10 15.17 26.76 -0.13
C GLU A 10 14.01 27.39 -0.90
N ARG A 11 14.19 27.64 -2.21
CA ARG A 11 13.12 28.18 -3.07
C ARG A 11 12.00 27.16 -3.29
N LEU A 12 12.35 25.89 -3.51
CA LEU A 12 11.39 24.80 -3.63
C LEU A 12 10.57 24.64 -2.35
N ASN A 13 11.20 24.60 -1.17
CA ASN A 13 10.50 24.54 0.13
C ASN A 13 9.64 25.78 0.42
N LYS A 14 9.96 26.94 -0.16
CA LYS A 14 9.14 28.16 -0.01
C LYS A 14 7.94 28.18 -0.98
N GLN A 15 8.08 27.62 -2.18
CA GLN A 15 7.02 27.57 -3.20
C GLN A 15 6.08 26.39 -3.02
N SER A 16 6.59 25.28 -2.49
CA SER A 16 5.83 24.10 -2.11
C SER A 16 6.49 23.54 -0.85
N PRO A 17 6.01 23.89 0.35
CA PRO A 17 6.54 23.32 1.58
C PRO A 17 6.51 21.81 1.42
N ALA A 18 7.68 21.18 1.34
CA ALA A 18 7.73 19.74 1.43
C ALA A 18 7.09 19.42 2.78
N VAL A 19 5.93 18.76 2.78
CA VAL A 19 5.28 18.32 4.01
C VAL A 19 6.27 17.37 4.68
N LYS A 20 7.06 17.92 5.61
CA LYS A 20 8.07 17.16 6.32
C LYS A 20 7.32 16.29 7.31
N LEU A 21 7.16 15.02 6.95
CA LEU A 21 6.58 14.03 7.84
C LEU A 21 7.42 13.95 9.12
N SER A 22 6.74 13.97 10.27
CA SER A 22 7.36 13.74 11.57
C SER A 22 7.94 12.32 11.65
N ALA A 23 8.84 12.08 12.59
CA ALA A 23 9.38 10.74 12.84
C ALA A 23 8.24 9.74 13.17
N GLU A 24 7.23 10.19 13.91
CA GLU A 24 6.05 9.40 14.26
C GLU A 24 5.20 9.08 13.02
N GLN A 25 4.95 10.05 12.14
CA GLN A 25 4.23 9.82 10.88
C GLN A 25 4.97 8.82 9.99
N LYS A 26 6.30 8.95 9.86
CA LYS A 26 7.12 7.99 9.10
C LYS A 26 7.02 6.58 9.68
N LYS A 27 7.07 6.45 11.01
CA LYS A 27 6.93 5.16 11.70
C LYS A 27 5.54 4.56 11.46
N ALA A 28 4.49 5.35 11.62
CA ALA A 28 3.11 4.91 11.39
C ALA A 28 2.87 4.46 9.94
N LEU A 29 3.45 5.17 8.95
CA LEU A 29 3.38 4.76 7.55
C LEU A 29 4.08 3.40 7.32
N ALA A 30 5.26 3.20 7.87
CA ALA A 30 5.99 1.93 7.76
C ALA A 30 5.25 0.76 8.44
N GLU A 31 4.64 1.01 9.60
CA GLU A 31 3.81 0.03 10.29
C GLU A 31 2.55 -0.33 9.47
N LEU A 32 1.90 0.66 8.86
CA LEU A 32 0.78 0.43 7.95
C LEU A 32 1.20 -0.42 6.75
N ASP A 33 2.33 -0.10 6.13
CA ASP A 33 2.89 -0.88 5.02
C ASP A 33 3.12 -2.34 5.41
N SER A 34 3.81 -2.58 6.53
CA SER A 34 4.07 -3.95 7.01
C SER A 34 2.78 -4.69 7.32
N LYS A 35 1.79 -4.03 7.94
CA LYS A 35 0.51 -4.64 8.31
C LYS A 35 -0.31 -5.02 7.08
N TYR A 36 -0.37 -4.15 6.08
CA TYR A 36 -1.13 -4.42 4.87
C TYR A 36 -0.43 -5.43 3.96
N ALA A 37 0.90 -5.42 3.91
CA ALA A 37 1.67 -6.46 3.23
C ALA A 37 1.36 -7.85 3.82
N ALA A 38 1.35 -7.97 5.15
CA ALA A 38 1.00 -9.23 5.83
C ALA A 38 -0.45 -9.67 5.52
N LYS A 39 -1.41 -8.74 5.57
CA LYS A 39 -2.81 -9.03 5.21
C LYS A 39 -2.97 -9.52 3.76
N ILE A 40 -2.29 -8.87 2.81
CA ILE A 40 -2.36 -9.27 1.40
C ILE A 40 -1.75 -10.66 1.23
N ALA A 41 -0.58 -10.91 1.82
CA ALA A 41 0.07 -12.22 1.76
C ALA A 41 -0.80 -13.34 2.36
N GLU A 42 -1.46 -13.09 3.49
CA GLU A 42 -2.40 -14.05 4.09
C GLU A 42 -3.55 -14.40 3.14
N ARG A 43 -4.13 -13.39 2.46
CA ARG A 43 -5.20 -13.61 1.46
C ARG A 43 -4.71 -14.36 0.24
N GLU A 44 -3.54 -14.01 -0.27
CA GLU A 44 -2.90 -14.70 -1.38
C GLU A 44 -2.65 -16.17 -1.05
N ILE A 45 -2.04 -16.47 0.11
CA ILE A 45 -1.76 -17.86 0.53
C ILE A 45 -3.06 -18.66 0.68
N SER A 46 -4.08 -18.07 1.31
CA SER A 46 -5.38 -18.73 1.52
C SER A 46 -6.05 -19.10 0.19
N LEU A 47 -6.20 -18.13 -0.70
CA LEU A 47 -6.88 -18.34 -1.99
C LEU A 47 -6.05 -19.18 -2.97
N GLN A 48 -4.72 -19.10 -2.91
CA GLN A 48 -3.85 -19.93 -3.74
C GLN A 48 -4.07 -21.42 -3.47
N GLY A 49 -4.30 -21.81 -2.20
CA GLY A 49 -4.63 -23.19 -1.84
C GLY A 49 -5.91 -23.69 -2.52
N ASP A 50 -6.93 -22.84 -2.62
CA ASP A 50 -8.20 -23.20 -3.26
C ASP A 50 -8.13 -23.14 -4.79
N ILE A 51 -7.35 -22.21 -5.35
CA ILE A 51 -7.06 -22.16 -6.80
C ILE A 51 -6.38 -23.45 -7.24
N THR A 52 -5.36 -23.92 -6.53
CA THR A 52 -4.66 -25.17 -6.85
C THR A 52 -5.60 -26.38 -6.78
N LYS A 53 -6.57 -26.41 -5.85
CA LYS A 53 -7.58 -27.47 -5.79
C LYS A 53 -8.52 -27.43 -6.99
N ALA A 54 -9.00 -26.24 -7.37
CA ALA A 54 -9.87 -26.06 -8.53
C ALA A 54 -9.15 -26.44 -9.84
N GLU A 55 -7.88 -26.07 -9.97
CA GLU A 55 -7.02 -26.46 -11.09
C GLU A 55 -6.87 -28.00 -11.17
N ALA A 56 -6.57 -28.66 -10.05
CA ALA A 56 -6.46 -30.12 -9.99
C ALA A 56 -7.79 -30.84 -10.31
N ALA A 57 -8.93 -30.19 -10.03
CA ALA A 57 -10.25 -30.70 -10.35
C ALA A 57 -10.70 -30.39 -11.79
N GLY A 58 -9.94 -29.59 -12.55
CA GLY A 58 -10.33 -29.11 -13.88
C GLY A 58 -11.50 -28.13 -13.87
N ASP A 59 -11.81 -27.52 -12.72
CA ASP A 59 -12.93 -26.58 -12.57
C ASP A 59 -12.48 -25.16 -12.90
N ALA A 60 -12.49 -24.85 -14.20
CA ALA A 60 -12.09 -23.56 -14.72
C ALA A 60 -12.98 -22.40 -14.24
N GLU A 61 -14.27 -22.64 -14.00
CA GLU A 61 -15.21 -21.62 -13.54
C GLU A 61 -14.88 -21.20 -12.10
N THR A 62 -14.66 -22.17 -11.21
CA THR A 62 -14.26 -21.90 -9.83
C THR A 62 -12.89 -21.25 -9.77
N MET A 63 -11.93 -21.71 -10.58
CA MET A 63 -10.60 -21.08 -10.68
C MET A 63 -10.70 -19.60 -11.07
N GLU A 64 -11.47 -19.26 -12.11
CA GLU A 64 -11.64 -17.88 -12.55
C GLU A 64 -12.28 -17.01 -11.46
N LYS A 65 -13.33 -17.52 -10.79
CA LYS A 65 -13.97 -16.81 -9.67
C LYS A 65 -12.99 -16.53 -8.53
N LEU A 66 -12.17 -17.49 -8.15
CA LEU A 66 -11.17 -17.33 -7.09
C LEU A 66 -10.08 -16.32 -7.47
N GLN A 67 -9.63 -16.31 -8.73
CA GLN A 67 -8.67 -15.32 -9.24
C GLN A 67 -9.26 -13.90 -9.27
N GLN A 68 -10.51 -13.75 -9.70
CA GLN A 68 -11.23 -12.47 -9.66
C GLN A 68 -11.41 -11.99 -8.21
N GLN A 69 -11.77 -12.89 -7.30
CA GLN A 69 -11.88 -12.58 -5.88
C GLN A 69 -10.55 -12.06 -5.32
N LEU A 70 -9.45 -12.78 -5.56
CA LEU A 70 -8.12 -12.37 -5.11
C LEU A 70 -7.73 -10.98 -5.62
N THR A 71 -7.99 -10.71 -6.90
CA THR A 71 -7.72 -9.41 -7.53
C THR A 71 -8.51 -8.29 -6.87
N ASN A 72 -9.80 -8.50 -6.61
CA ASN A 72 -10.67 -7.53 -5.97
C ASN A 72 -10.28 -7.26 -4.51
N GLU A 73 -9.96 -8.31 -3.75
CA GLU A 73 -9.51 -8.18 -2.37
C GLU A 73 -8.18 -7.41 -2.26
N ARG A 74 -7.20 -7.73 -3.11
CA ARG A 74 -5.92 -7.02 -3.17
C ARG A 74 -6.13 -5.54 -3.48
N ARG A 75 -6.95 -5.23 -4.48
CA ARG A 75 -7.28 -3.84 -4.85
C ARG A 75 -7.93 -3.09 -3.69
N LYS A 76 -8.88 -3.72 -2.99
CA LYS A 76 -9.55 -3.13 -1.82
C LYS A 76 -8.57 -2.84 -0.69
N LEU A 77 -7.70 -3.78 -0.36
CA LEU A 77 -6.68 -3.61 0.68
C LEU A 77 -5.67 -2.51 0.34
N GLN A 78 -5.26 -2.42 -0.93
CA GLN A 78 -4.36 -1.36 -1.39
C GLN A 78 -5.04 0.02 -1.34
N ALA A 79 -6.31 0.13 -1.73
CA ALA A 79 -7.07 1.38 -1.63
C ALA A 79 -7.23 1.83 -0.17
N GLU A 80 -7.54 0.89 0.74
CA GLU A 80 -7.64 1.18 2.17
C GLU A 80 -6.29 1.59 2.78
N LEU A 81 -5.19 0.95 2.35
CA LEU A 81 -3.84 1.33 2.76
C LEU A 81 -3.54 2.78 2.35
N GLU A 82 -3.77 3.13 1.09
CA GLU A 82 -3.49 4.49 0.61
C GLU A 82 -4.38 5.55 1.30
N GLU A 83 -5.65 5.25 1.54
CA GLU A 83 -6.53 6.13 2.32
C GLU A 83 -5.98 6.35 3.75
N ARG A 84 -5.55 5.28 4.43
CA ARG A 84 -4.98 5.38 5.78
C ARG A 84 -3.65 6.12 5.79
N LYS A 85 -2.77 5.87 4.81
CA LYS A 85 -1.51 6.61 4.66
C LYS A 85 -1.77 8.10 4.47
N GLU A 86 -2.77 8.45 3.67
CA GLU A 86 -3.13 9.84 3.44
C GLU A 86 -3.60 10.53 4.71
N ARG A 87 -4.43 9.87 5.54
CA ARG A 87 -4.80 10.39 6.87
C ARG A 87 -3.57 10.62 7.75
N VAL A 88 -2.62 9.69 7.78
CA VAL A 88 -1.36 9.85 8.53
C VAL A 88 -0.55 11.05 8.01
N ARG A 89 -0.45 11.22 6.69
CA ARG A 89 0.24 12.38 6.07
C ARG A 89 -0.44 13.71 6.43
N GLN A 90 -1.77 13.73 6.49
CA GLN A 90 -2.57 14.88 6.89
C GLN A 90 -2.58 15.12 8.42
N GLY A 91 -1.97 14.24 9.21
CA GLY A 91 -1.99 14.33 10.68
C GLY A 91 -3.34 13.99 11.30
N GLN A 92 -4.23 13.33 10.56
CA GLN A 92 -5.54 12.83 11.00
C GLN A 92 -5.46 11.39 11.53
N GLY A 93 -4.30 11.01 12.08
CA GLY A 93 -3.97 9.66 12.54
C GLY A 93 -4.34 9.41 13.99
#